data_AF-A0A2S1LIS9-F1
#
_entry.id   AF-A0A2S1LIS9-F1
#
_cell.length_a   1.000
_cell.length_b   1.000
_cell.length_c   1.000
_cell.angle_alpha   90.00
_cell.angle_beta   90.00
_cell.angle_gamma   90.00
#
_symmetry.space_group_name_H-M   'P 1'
#
loop_
_entity.id
_entity.type
_entity.pdbx_description
1 polymer ?
#
loop_
_entity_poly.entity_id
_entity_poly.type
_entity_poly.pdbx_seq_one_letter_code
_entity_poly.pdbx_strand_id
1 'polypeptide(L)'
;MTVDVLSSIKGAQPSESVNKLFDVIKNANASNNNATNNVNYNCVSVSDLRDDVVIESSAIEKELIMENFPNKKNGFLVVAKVIEG
;
A
#
# COMPACT_ATOMS: atom_id res chain seq x y z
N MET A 1 8.20 -17.33 2.78
CA MET A 1 8.78 -17.30 1.42
C MET A 1 10.21 -16.82 1.56
N THR A 2 11.21 -17.59 1.14
CA THR A 2 12.62 -17.22 1.36
C THR A 2 13.02 -16.10 0.40
N VAL A 3 14.00 -15.28 0.80
CA VAL A 3 14.54 -14.19 -0.02
C VAL A 3 15.09 -14.73 -1.34
N ASP A 4 15.60 -15.96 -1.34
CA ASP A 4 16.11 -16.65 -2.53
C ASP A 4 15.00 -16.92 -3.56
N VAL A 5 13.80 -17.30 -3.10
CA VAL A 5 12.64 -17.52 -3.98
C VAL A 5 12.16 -16.21 -4.60
N LEU A 6 12.18 -15.11 -3.83
CA LEU A 6 11.82 -13.78 -4.31
C LEU A 6 12.88 -13.20 -5.28
N SER A 7 14.16 -13.42 -4.98
CA SER A 7 15.29 -13.03 -5.84
C SER A 7 15.26 -13.76 -7.18
N SER A 8 14.83 -15.02 -7.19
CA SER A 8 14.67 -15.83 -8.40
C SER A 8 13.56 -15.32 -9.33
N ILE A 9 12.55 -14.61 -8.81
CA ILE A 9 11.46 -14.03 -9.60
C ILE A 9 11.89 -12.73 -10.30
N LYS A 10 12.84 -11.98 -9.74
CA LYS A 10 13.33 -10.70 -10.31
C LYS A 10 14.02 -10.85 -11.67
N GLY A 11 14.54 -12.05 -11.98
CA GLY A 11 15.18 -12.40 -13.26
C GLY A 11 14.47 -13.50 -14.06
N ALA A 12 13.32 -13.98 -13.59
CA ALA A 12 12.56 -15.00 -14.30
C ALA A 12 12.00 -14.42 -15.61
N GLN A 13 12.12 -15.18 -16.69
CA GLN A 13 11.50 -14.80 -17.96
C GLN A 13 9.98 -14.69 -17.77
N PRO A 14 9.36 -13.59 -18.19
CA PRO A 14 7.92 -13.40 -18.03
C PRO A 14 7.19 -14.52 -18.78
N SER A 15 6.15 -15.07 -18.15
CA SER A 15 5.33 -16.12 -18.76
C SER A 15 4.70 -15.60 -20.05
N GLU A 16 4.94 -16.32 -21.16
CA GLU A 16 4.38 -15.98 -22.47
C GLU A 16 2.84 -15.92 -22.44
N SER A 17 2.20 -16.80 -21.65
CA SER A 17 0.75 -16.81 -21.43
C SER A 17 0.25 -15.55 -20.71
N VAL A 18 1.01 -15.05 -19.75
CA VAL A 18 0.67 -13.82 -19.01
C VAL A 18 0.84 -12.59 -19.90
N ASN A 19 1.91 -12.54 -20.69
CA ASN A 19 2.11 -11.46 -21.67
C ASN A 19 0.99 -11.43 -22.72
N LYS A 20 0.61 -12.60 -23.27
CA LYS A 20 -0.53 -12.73 -24.21
C LYS A 20 -1.84 -12.25 -23.58
N LEU A 21 -2.09 -12.54 -22.30
CA LEU A 21 -3.26 -12.04 -21.60
C LEU A 21 -3.27 -10.50 -21.52
N PHE A 22 -2.13 -9.88 -21.16
CA PHE A 22 -2.02 -8.42 -21.14
C PHE A 22 -2.20 -7.79 -22.53
N ASP A 23 -1.70 -8.43 -23.58
CA ASP A 23 -1.88 -7.94 -24.95
C ASP A 23 -3.34 -8.05 -25.41
N VAL A 24 -4.06 -9.10 -25.03
CA VAL A 24 -5.50 -9.22 -25.27
C VAL A 24 -6.28 -8.12 -24.54
N ILE A 25 -5.93 -7.83 -23.28
CA ILE A 25 -6.58 -6.78 -22.48
C ILE A 25 -6.33 -5.40 -23.07
N LYS A 26 -5.09 -5.09 -23.49
CA LYS A 26 -4.74 -3.81 -24.13
C LYS A 26 -5.49 -3.57 -25.43
N ASN A 27 -5.72 -4.63 -26.20
CA ASN A 27 -6.42 -4.58 -27.49
C ASN A 27 -7.93 -4.80 -27.36
N ALA A 28 -8.46 -4.95 -26.15
CA ALA A 28 -9.89 -5.08 -25.92
C ALA A 28 -10.62 -3.79 -26.29
N ASN A 29 -11.75 -3.90 -26.99
CA ASN A 29 -12.52 -2.76 -27.46
C ASN A 29 -13.07 -1.95 -26.27
N ALA A 30 -12.54 -0.76 -26.03
CA ALA A 30 -12.98 0.19 -25.00
C ALA A 30 -14.30 0.91 -25.35
N SER A 31 -15.16 0.32 -26.21
CA SER A 31 -16.40 0.94 -26.70
C SER A 31 -17.35 1.38 -25.57
N ASN A 32 -17.19 0.85 -24.37
CA ASN A 32 -17.82 1.38 -23.17
C ASN A 32 -16.85 2.36 -22.47
N ASN A 33 -16.75 3.57 -23.00
CA ASN A 33 -16.01 4.72 -22.43
C ASN A 33 -16.59 5.24 -21.09
N ASN A 34 -17.26 4.38 -20.30
CA ASN A 34 -17.75 4.72 -18.97
C ASN A 34 -16.69 4.56 -17.88
N ALA A 35 -15.42 4.32 -18.25
CA ALA A 35 -14.30 4.29 -17.30
C ALA A 35 -14.18 5.60 -16.49
N THR A 36 -14.72 6.72 -17.00
CA THR A 36 -14.70 8.03 -16.35
C THR A 36 -16.03 8.47 -15.75
N ASN A 37 -17.11 7.68 -15.86
CA ASN A 37 -18.43 8.10 -15.34
C ASN A 37 -18.68 7.64 -13.90
N ASN A 38 -17.71 6.94 -13.31
CA ASN A 38 -17.69 6.59 -11.89
C ASN A 38 -16.34 6.97 -11.27
N VAL A 39 -15.71 8.06 -11.73
CA VAL A 39 -14.75 8.75 -10.87
C VAL A 39 -15.59 9.34 -9.76
N ASN A 40 -15.70 8.61 -8.66
CA ASN A 40 -16.08 9.17 -7.39
C ASN A 40 -15.04 10.29 -7.17
N TYR A 41 -15.38 11.54 -7.51
CA TYR A 41 -14.54 12.67 -7.19
C TYR A 41 -14.32 12.53 -5.69
N ASN A 42 -13.08 12.25 -5.27
CA ASN A 42 -12.75 12.13 -3.85
C ASN A 42 -12.68 13.54 -3.24
N CYS A 43 -13.73 14.32 -3.47
CA CYS A 43 -13.94 15.60 -2.84
C CYS A 43 -14.50 15.31 -1.44
N VAL A 44 -13.78 15.79 -0.44
CA VAL A 44 -14.22 15.71 0.95
C VAL A 44 -15.22 16.84 1.16
N SER A 45 -16.43 16.52 1.64
CA SER A 45 -17.38 17.54 2.04
C SER A 45 -16.85 18.28 3.27
N VAL A 46 -17.17 19.56 3.41
CA VAL A 46 -16.82 20.33 4.62
C VAL A 46 -17.43 19.69 5.88
N SER A 47 -18.57 19.00 5.73
CA SER A 47 -19.21 18.22 6.80
C SER A 47 -18.39 17.02 7.29
N ASP A 48 -17.45 16.55 6.49
CA ASP A 48 -16.68 15.33 6.76
C ASP A 48 -15.28 15.65 7.31
N LEU A 49 -14.99 16.94 7.52
CA LEU A 49 -13.76 17.39 8.16
C LEU A 49 -13.82 17.10 9.67
N ARG A 50 -12.74 16.56 10.21
CA ARG A 50 -12.58 16.37 11.65
C ARG A 50 -12.37 17.71 12.35
N ASP A 51 -12.98 17.89 13.52
CA ASP A 51 -12.74 19.06 14.36
C ASP A 51 -11.28 19.17 14.81
N ASP A 52 -10.78 20.40 14.97
CA ASP A 52 -9.45 20.70 15.47
C ASP A 52 -9.40 20.60 17.01
N VAL A 53 -9.51 19.36 17.50
CA VAL A 53 -9.49 19.03 18.93
C VAL A 53 -8.38 18.02 19.22
N VAL A 54 -7.69 18.22 20.34
CA VAL A 54 -6.67 17.31 20.87
C VAL A 54 -7.35 16.07 21.45
N ILE A 55 -6.94 14.90 20.99
CA ILE A 55 -7.39 13.60 21.49
C ILE A 55 -6.16 12.86 22.02
N GLU A 56 -6.08 12.69 23.33
CA GLU A 56 -4.98 11.99 24.00
C GLU A 56 -5.18 10.48 23.95
N SER A 57 -4.17 9.72 23.51
CA SER A 57 -4.20 8.26 23.57
C SER A 57 -4.05 7.76 25.00
N SER A 58 -4.79 6.70 25.34
CA SER A 58 -4.73 6.07 26.66
C SER A 58 -3.37 5.38 26.90
N ALA A 59 -3.01 5.18 28.18
CA ALA A 59 -1.78 4.46 28.53
C ALA A 59 -1.77 3.02 27.96
N ILE A 60 -2.93 2.34 28.01
CA ILE A 60 -3.11 0.97 27.51
C ILE A 60 -2.91 0.92 26.00
N GLU A 61 -3.46 1.89 25.26
CA GLU A 61 -3.30 1.96 23.81
C GLU A 61 -1.85 2.18 23.40
N LYS A 62 -1.13 3.07 24.11
CA LYS A 62 0.31 3.29 23.88
C LYS A 62 1.11 2.01 24.12
N GLU A 63 0.76 1.24 25.15
CA GLU A 63 1.41 -0.04 25.46
C GLU A 63 1.15 -1.09 24.37
N LEU A 64 -0.11 -1.25 23.95
CA LEU A 64 -0.50 -2.17 22.88
C LEU A 64 0.24 -1.87 21.57
N ILE A 65 0.40 -0.60 21.22
CA ILE A 65 1.17 -0.20 20.03
C ILE A 65 2.64 -0.64 20.17
N MET A 66 3.27 -0.40 21.31
CA MET A 66 4.66 -0.77 21.56
C MET A 66 4.90 -2.29 21.61
N GLU A 67 3.91 -3.08 22.03
CA GLU A 67 3.96 -4.54 21.99
C GLU A 67 4.05 -5.07 20.55
N ASN A 68 3.42 -4.38 19.60
CA ASN A 68 3.38 -4.78 18.19
C ASN A 68 4.62 -4.34 17.39
N PHE A 69 5.59 -3.64 18.00
CA PHE A 69 6.81 -3.22 17.30
C PHE A 69 7.71 -4.43 17.00
N PRO A 70 8.07 -4.68 15.73
CA PRO A 70 8.98 -5.77 15.37
C PRO A 70 10.36 -5.66 16.02
N ASN A 71 10.87 -4.43 16.15
CA ASN A 71 12.09 -4.11 16.89
C ASN A 71 11.85 -2.83 17.68
N LYS A 72 12.14 -2.84 18.99
CA LYS A 72 11.93 -1.70 19.88
C LYS A 72 13.17 -1.36 20.69
N LYS A 73 13.42 -0.07 20.90
CA LYS A 73 14.47 0.45 21.78
C LYS A 73 13.99 1.72 22.46
N ASN A 74 14.02 1.76 23.79
CA ASN A 74 13.66 2.93 24.60
C ASN A 74 12.27 3.53 24.24
N GLY A 75 11.28 2.70 23.91
CA GLY A 75 9.94 3.14 23.51
C GLY A 75 9.81 3.56 22.04
N PHE A 76 10.88 3.46 21.24
CA PHE A 76 10.86 3.77 19.81
C PHE A 76 10.87 2.50 18.96
N LEU A 77 10.13 2.54 17.83
CA LEU A 77 10.24 1.57 16.75
C LEU A 77 11.60 1.74 16.05
N VAL A 78 12.38 0.67 15.98
CA VAL A 78 13.70 0.68 15.35
C VAL A 78 13.61 0.16 13.93
N VAL A 79 14.05 0.97 12.98
CA VAL A 79 14.12 0.62 11.55
C VAL A 79 15.54 0.77 11.03
N ALA A 80 15.86 0.03 9.97
CA ALA A 80 17.13 0.22 9.27
C ALA A 80 17.18 1.62 8.66
N LYS A 81 18.32 2.30 8.79
CA LYS A 81 18.54 3.58 8.12
C LYS A 81 18.54 3.32 6.61
N VAL A 82 17.62 3.95 5.89
CA VAL A 82 17.65 3.94 4.42
C VAL A 82 18.89 4.73 3.99
N ILE A 83 19.75 4.07 3.23
CA ILE A 83 20.87 4.70 2.54
C ILE A 83 20.51 4.60 1.07
N GLU A 84 20.16 5.71 0.44
CA GLU A 84 20.05 5.77 -1.02
C GLU A 84 21.47 5.63 -1.59
N GLY A 85 21.62 4.69 -2.53
CA GLY A 85 22.87 4.42 -3.26
C GLY A 85 22.75 4.82 -4.72
#